data_AF-A0A3S2BCU9-F1
#
_entry.id   AF-A0A3S2BCU9-F1
#
_cell.length_a   1.000
_cell.length_b   1.000
_cell.length_c   1.000
_cell.angle_alpha   90.00
_cell.angle_beta   90.00
_cell.angle_gamma   90.00
#
_symmetry.space_group_name_H-M   'P 1'
#
loop_
_entity.id
_entity.type
_entity.pdbx_description
1 polymer ?
#
loop_
_entity_poly.entity_id
_entity_poly.type
_entity_poly.pdbx_seq_one_letter_code
_entity_poly.pdbx_strand_id
1 'polypeptide(L)'
;MDQAVDEKTMAETGTPITEREKNAIIGGVLLSMLLAALDQTIVAPAMPTIGHALGNAHYLPWIVTGYLLTATAVAPLYGKISDVYGRRPTVYAAILIFLAGSVVSAMAPNMFVLVVGRAIQGAGGGGLFALTQTVVGDLVPPRERARYAAWFSGTWAVASIAGPLLGGTFAEHLHWSLIFWINIPLGFLAMAIINKPLKKLPIAAKRHRIDGLGALLLIIATALLLLALNWGGSAYPWTSLEVIGVLCGSAIFWSAFALRLMRAAEPLISLEVLGNPIVLAGTLSMFLLQAASVGMAVYLPVYLQAVLGLSAAESGIAMLGLLLGTVGGAAFSGRMIPHFTHYKRIAMVGVVFSMLCLCLLAVVAGYATLLEVEVLTICIGFGTGTTFPVTTVSVQNAVDRVHLGVATGVLTFLRSLGSALGVAMLGAVALGYGLPLAGEGVRIAGHSATVEPFVMIFAVAAATLLLGLITLTLMPEKELRGYADNAAPMLAE
;
A
#
# COMPACT_ATOMS: atom_id res chain seq x y z
N MET A 1 -21.33 11.05 43.63
CA MET A 1 -21.97 9.72 43.55
C MET A 1 -22.66 9.50 42.19
N ASP A 2 -22.94 10.55 41.40
CA ASP A 2 -23.55 10.41 40.06
C ASP A 2 -22.60 10.06 38.90
N GLN A 3 -21.29 10.32 39.00
CA GLN A 3 -20.34 9.94 37.94
C GLN A 3 -20.09 8.42 37.84
N ALA A 4 -20.24 7.69 38.95
CA ALA A 4 -20.03 6.24 38.99
C ALA A 4 -21.23 5.45 38.42
N VAL A 5 -22.40 6.09 38.30
CA VAL A 5 -23.60 5.48 37.72
C VAL A 5 -23.60 5.64 36.20
N ASP A 6 -23.02 6.73 35.66
CA ASP A 6 -22.85 6.93 34.22
C ASP A 6 -21.78 6.02 33.59
N GLU A 7 -20.67 5.77 34.29
CA GLU A 7 -19.65 4.79 33.85
C GLU A 7 -20.18 3.35 33.81
N LYS A 8 -21.07 3.00 34.75
CA LYS A 8 -21.66 1.65 34.83
C LYS A 8 -22.74 1.43 33.76
N THR A 9 -23.43 2.48 33.34
CA THR A 9 -24.47 2.40 32.29
C THR A 9 -23.86 2.35 30.88
N MET A 10 -22.66 2.92 30.66
CA MET A 10 -21.93 2.78 29.38
C MET A 10 -21.22 1.43 29.21
N ALA A 11 -21.06 0.65 30.28
CA ALA A 11 -20.38 -0.65 30.25
C ALA A 11 -21.26 -1.83 29.74
N GLU A 12 -22.57 -1.64 29.53
CA GLU A 12 -23.53 -2.76 29.41
C GLU A 12 -24.25 -2.96 28.05
N THR A 13 -23.82 -2.39 26.92
CA THR A 13 -24.58 -2.53 25.65
C THR A 13 -23.86 -3.14 24.44
N GLY A 14 -22.78 -3.90 24.64
CA GLY A 14 -22.21 -4.74 23.60
C GLY A 14 -21.99 -6.16 24.09
N THR A 15 -22.68 -7.16 23.52
CA THR A 15 -22.31 -8.56 23.75
C THR A 15 -20.84 -8.73 23.38
N PRO A 16 -19.97 -9.24 24.28
CA PRO A 16 -18.56 -9.38 23.97
C PRO A 16 -18.38 -10.23 22.71
N ILE A 17 -17.58 -9.73 21.77
CA ILE A 17 -17.31 -10.40 20.49
C ILE A 17 -16.62 -11.73 20.81
N THR A 18 -17.23 -12.85 20.40
CA THR A 18 -16.62 -14.17 20.61
C THR A 18 -15.40 -14.36 19.70
N GLU A 19 -14.44 -15.20 20.09
CA GLU A 19 -13.26 -15.50 19.24
C GLU A 19 -13.64 -16.02 17.84
N ARG A 20 -14.74 -16.78 17.74
CA ARG A 20 -15.28 -17.23 16.44
C ARG A 20 -15.75 -16.05 15.58
N GLU A 21 -16.41 -15.06 16.18
CA GLU A 21 -16.87 -13.86 15.49
C GLU A 21 -15.71 -12.94 15.10
N LYS A 22 -14.71 -12.79 15.97
CA LYS A 22 -13.46 -12.09 15.68
C LYS A 22 -12.78 -12.67 14.45
N ASN A 23 -12.58 -14.00 14.42
CA ASN A 23 -11.97 -14.69 13.28
C ASN A 23 -12.81 -14.58 12.00
N ALA A 24 -14.15 -14.61 12.11
CA ALA A 24 -15.03 -14.41 10.97
C ALA A 24 -14.94 -12.99 10.40
N ILE A 25 -14.88 -11.95 11.25
CA ILE A 25 -14.67 -10.57 10.79
C ILE A 25 -13.34 -10.46 10.06
N ILE A 26 -12.26 -10.96 10.68
CA ILE A 26 -10.91 -10.89 10.15
C ILE A 26 -10.83 -11.62 8.80
N GLY A 27 -11.36 -12.84 8.71
CA GLY A 27 -11.42 -13.60 7.45
C GLY A 27 -12.20 -12.85 6.35
N GLY A 28 -13.32 -12.23 6.71
CA GLY A 28 -14.11 -11.45 5.77
C GLY A 28 -13.40 -10.18 5.27
N VAL A 29 -12.78 -9.39 6.15
CA VAL A 29 -12.02 -8.20 5.72
C VAL A 29 -10.76 -8.59 4.94
N LEU A 30 -10.11 -9.71 5.28
CA LEU A 30 -9.02 -10.26 4.49
C LEU A 30 -9.47 -10.70 3.10
N LEU A 31 -10.67 -11.30 2.96
CA LEU A 31 -11.23 -11.60 1.65
C LEU A 31 -11.51 -10.32 0.83
N SER A 32 -11.92 -9.24 1.50
CA SER A 32 -12.11 -7.93 0.87
C SER A 32 -10.77 -7.33 0.40
N MET A 33 -9.72 -7.45 1.22
CA MET A 33 -8.36 -7.07 0.86
C MET A 33 -7.82 -7.95 -0.28
N LEU A 34 -8.09 -9.26 -0.26
CA LEU A 34 -7.72 -10.20 -1.32
C LEU A 34 -8.33 -9.77 -2.65
N LEU A 35 -9.59 -9.31 -2.65
CA LEU A 35 -10.26 -8.78 -3.83
C LEU A 35 -9.45 -7.63 -4.47
N ALA A 36 -9.05 -6.65 -3.66
CA ALA A 36 -8.28 -5.50 -4.13
C ALA A 36 -6.84 -5.88 -4.55
N ALA A 37 -6.22 -6.82 -3.85
CA ALA A 37 -4.87 -7.29 -4.16
C ALA A 37 -4.84 -8.13 -5.45
N LEU A 38 -5.78 -9.07 -5.60
CA LEU A 38 -5.92 -9.91 -6.79
C LEU A 38 -6.16 -9.06 -8.04
N ASP A 39 -7.02 -8.06 -7.92
CA ASP A 39 -7.35 -7.15 -9.03
C ASP A 39 -6.16 -6.29 -9.50
N GLN A 40 -5.21 -5.98 -8.61
CA GLN A 40 -3.96 -5.32 -9.02
C GLN A 40 -3.03 -6.25 -9.80
N THR A 41 -3.03 -7.54 -9.49
CA THR A 41 -2.07 -8.50 -10.06
C THR A 41 -2.61 -9.26 -11.27
N ILE A 42 -3.93 -9.43 -11.37
CA ILE A 42 -4.61 -10.18 -12.45
C ILE A 42 -4.63 -9.45 -13.79
N VAL A 43 -4.60 -8.11 -13.77
CA VAL A 43 -4.74 -7.29 -14.98
C VAL A 43 -3.49 -7.33 -15.84
N ALA A 44 -2.30 -7.38 -15.22
CA ALA A 44 -1.04 -7.21 -15.93
C ALA A 44 -0.83 -8.22 -17.09
N PRO A 45 -1.06 -9.54 -16.92
CA PRO A 45 -0.93 -10.49 -18.03
C PRO A 45 -2.02 -10.37 -19.09
N ALA A 46 -3.17 -9.79 -18.75
CA ALA A 46 -4.28 -9.59 -19.69
C ALA A 46 -4.11 -8.33 -20.55
N MET A 47 -3.18 -7.43 -20.21
CA MET A 47 -3.00 -6.14 -20.91
C MET A 47 -2.79 -6.27 -22.42
N PRO A 48 -1.97 -7.19 -22.95
CA PRO A 48 -1.80 -7.35 -24.40
C PRO A 48 -3.13 -7.72 -25.09
N THR A 49 -3.88 -8.67 -24.54
CA THR A 49 -5.18 -9.11 -25.07
C THR A 49 -6.21 -7.98 -25.03
N ILE A 50 -6.26 -7.20 -23.95
CA ILE A 50 -7.12 -6.03 -23.83
C ILE A 50 -6.77 -4.98 -24.89
N GLY A 51 -5.47 -4.74 -25.12
CA GLY A 51 -4.96 -3.83 -26.13
C GLY A 51 -5.38 -4.22 -27.55
N HIS A 52 -5.30 -5.52 -27.86
CA HIS A 52 -5.76 -6.06 -29.14
C HIS A 52 -7.29 -5.98 -29.30
N ALA A 53 -8.06 -6.21 -28.22
CA ALA A 53 -9.52 -6.23 -28.27
C ALA A 53 -10.15 -4.83 -28.37
N LEU A 54 -9.61 -3.84 -27.64
CA LEU A 54 -10.19 -2.49 -27.54
C LEU A 54 -9.46 -1.44 -28.39
N GLY A 55 -8.32 -1.80 -28.97
CA GLY A 55 -7.45 -0.87 -29.70
C GLY A 55 -6.91 0.25 -28.80
N ASN A 56 -6.38 1.33 -29.40
CA ASN A 56 -5.87 2.50 -28.68
C ASN A 56 -4.85 2.14 -27.59
N ALA A 57 -3.79 1.43 -27.99
CA ALA A 57 -2.75 0.93 -27.08
C ALA A 57 -2.08 2.04 -26.24
N HIS A 58 -2.12 3.30 -26.67
CA HIS A 58 -1.60 4.44 -25.89
C HIS A 58 -2.35 4.67 -24.57
N TYR A 59 -3.55 4.13 -24.41
CA TYR A 59 -4.30 4.17 -23.14
C TYR A 59 -4.06 2.92 -22.25
N LEU A 60 -3.29 1.91 -22.68
CA LEU A 60 -3.05 0.71 -21.87
C LEU A 60 -2.45 1.00 -20.47
N PRO A 61 -1.43 1.86 -20.34
CA PRO A 61 -0.84 2.16 -19.02
C PRO A 61 -1.86 2.78 -18.05
N TRP A 62 -2.88 3.46 -18.59
CA TRP A 62 -3.92 4.08 -17.78
C TRP A 62 -4.84 3.09 -17.08
N ILE A 63 -4.88 1.83 -17.52
CA ILE A 63 -5.65 0.77 -16.84
C ILE A 63 -5.11 0.56 -15.42
N VAL A 64 -3.77 0.54 -15.27
CA VAL A 64 -3.12 0.37 -13.97
C VAL A 64 -3.04 1.71 -13.23
N THR A 65 -2.60 2.77 -13.93
CA THR A 65 -2.42 4.10 -13.33
C THR A 65 -3.72 4.68 -12.80
N GLY A 66 -4.83 4.58 -13.54
CA GLY A 66 -6.13 5.11 -13.11
C GLY A 66 -6.63 4.48 -11.80
N TYR A 67 -6.44 3.16 -11.67
CA TYR A 67 -6.73 2.44 -10.44
C TYR A 67 -5.83 2.90 -9.28
N LEU A 68 -4.51 2.92 -9.48
CA LEU A 68 -3.57 3.24 -8.40
C LEU A 68 -3.71 4.70 -7.92
N LEU A 69 -3.97 5.61 -8.84
CA LEU A 69 -4.13 7.03 -8.58
C LEU A 69 -5.35 7.28 -7.69
N THR A 70 -6.50 6.72 -8.05
CA THR A 70 -7.73 6.84 -7.26
C THR A 70 -7.67 6.05 -5.95
N ALA A 71 -7.09 4.86 -5.95
CA ALA A 71 -6.89 4.06 -4.73
C ALA A 71 -6.02 4.79 -3.70
N THR A 72 -4.96 5.46 -4.16
CA THR A 72 -4.08 6.25 -3.30
C THR A 72 -4.79 7.49 -2.78
N ALA A 73 -5.44 8.25 -3.67
CA ALA A 73 -6.10 9.50 -3.33
C ALA A 73 -7.24 9.34 -2.30
N VAL A 74 -8.01 8.25 -2.38
CA VAL A 74 -9.21 8.04 -1.55
C VAL A 74 -8.92 7.27 -0.24
N ALA A 75 -7.78 6.56 -0.13
CA ALA A 75 -7.41 5.80 1.07
C ALA A 75 -7.58 6.55 2.42
N PRO A 76 -7.11 7.81 2.60
CA PRO A 76 -7.25 8.51 3.88
C PRO A 76 -8.69 8.93 4.19
N LEU A 77 -9.53 9.09 3.15
CA LEU A 77 -10.93 9.43 3.31
C LEU A 77 -11.72 8.31 3.99
N TYR A 78 -11.44 7.05 3.62
CA TYR A 78 -12.08 5.91 4.26
C TYR A 78 -11.76 5.79 5.75
N GLY A 79 -10.55 6.18 6.18
CA GLY A 79 -10.18 6.25 7.59
C GLY A 79 -11.17 7.13 8.37
N LYS A 80 -11.30 8.39 7.95
CA LYS A 80 -12.23 9.35 8.57
C LYS A 80 -13.70 8.95 8.44
N ILE A 81 -14.15 8.53 7.25
CA ILE A 81 -15.54 8.08 7.03
C ILE A 81 -15.86 6.92 7.97
N SER A 82 -14.94 5.97 8.13
CA SER A 82 -15.15 4.81 8.99
C SER A 82 -15.21 5.18 10.47
N ASP A 83 -14.48 6.21 10.90
CA ASP A 83 -14.53 6.72 12.28
C ASP A 83 -15.88 7.43 12.56
N VAL A 84 -16.49 8.08 11.55
CA VAL A 84 -17.75 8.84 11.69
C VAL A 84 -19.00 7.97 11.51
N TYR A 85 -19.07 7.22 10.41
CA TYR A 85 -20.25 6.43 10.03
C TYR A 85 -20.18 4.98 10.53
N GLY A 86 -19.05 4.59 11.11
CA GLY A 86 -18.78 3.23 11.55
C GLY A 86 -18.16 2.35 10.48
N ARG A 87 -17.56 1.23 10.92
CA ARG A 87 -16.80 0.33 10.04
C ARG A 87 -17.67 -0.37 9.00
N ARG A 88 -18.82 -0.90 9.41
CA ARG A 88 -19.73 -1.69 8.54
C ARG A 88 -20.19 -0.96 7.28
N PRO A 89 -20.87 0.20 7.36
CA PRO A 89 -21.35 0.87 6.15
C PRO A 89 -20.19 1.31 5.25
N THR A 90 -19.06 1.66 5.85
CA THR A 90 -17.87 2.12 5.11
C THR A 90 -17.20 0.99 4.32
N VAL A 91 -17.05 -0.20 4.91
CA VAL A 91 -16.54 -1.40 4.22
C VAL A 91 -17.51 -1.81 3.10
N TYR A 92 -18.82 -1.77 3.35
CA TYR A 92 -19.83 -2.08 2.35
C TYR A 92 -19.79 -1.10 1.17
N ALA A 93 -19.69 0.20 1.44
CA ALA A 93 -19.55 1.21 0.40
C ALA A 93 -18.29 0.98 -0.44
N ALA A 94 -17.15 0.68 0.19
CA ALA A 94 -15.91 0.39 -0.51
C ALA A 94 -16.03 -0.83 -1.43
N ILE A 95 -16.65 -1.92 -0.95
CA ILE A 95 -16.89 -3.12 -1.77
C ILE A 95 -17.84 -2.79 -2.93
N LEU A 96 -18.95 -2.11 -2.68
CA LEU A 96 -19.92 -1.78 -3.73
C LEU A 96 -19.34 -0.86 -4.81
N ILE A 97 -18.55 0.15 -4.43
CA ILE A 97 -17.84 1.03 -5.37
C ILE A 97 -16.84 0.20 -6.20
N PHE A 98 -16.08 -0.69 -5.55
CA PHE A 98 -15.15 -1.58 -6.23
C PHE A 98 -15.89 -2.50 -7.24
N LEU A 99 -17.00 -3.12 -6.84
CA LEU A 99 -17.79 -3.97 -7.73
C LEU A 99 -18.41 -3.19 -8.88
N ALA A 100 -18.92 -1.97 -8.64
CA ALA A 100 -19.44 -1.11 -9.69
C ALA A 100 -18.36 -0.78 -10.73
N GLY A 101 -17.16 -0.41 -10.30
CA GLY A 101 -16.02 -0.20 -11.19
C GLY A 101 -15.62 -1.47 -11.95
N SER A 102 -15.74 -2.63 -11.31
CA SER A 102 -15.52 -3.92 -11.96
C SER A 102 -16.55 -4.22 -13.06
N VAL A 103 -17.85 -3.96 -12.83
CA VAL A 103 -18.88 -4.12 -13.87
C VAL A 103 -18.64 -3.18 -15.03
N VAL A 104 -18.31 -1.90 -14.76
CA VAL A 104 -18.00 -0.92 -15.82
C VAL A 104 -16.80 -1.39 -16.64
N SER A 105 -15.75 -1.90 -15.98
CA SER A 105 -14.56 -2.44 -16.65
C SER A 105 -14.85 -3.69 -17.46
N ALA A 106 -15.68 -4.60 -16.93
CA ALA A 106 -16.06 -5.85 -17.60
C ALA A 106 -16.92 -5.63 -18.85
N MET A 107 -17.72 -4.56 -18.85
CA MET A 107 -18.62 -4.18 -19.95
C MET A 107 -18.06 -3.06 -20.83
N ALA A 108 -16.78 -2.72 -20.68
CA ALA A 108 -16.19 -1.58 -21.37
C ALA A 108 -16.15 -1.79 -22.90
N PRO A 109 -16.81 -0.92 -23.70
CA PRO A 109 -16.80 -1.02 -25.16
C PRO A 109 -15.53 -0.45 -25.79
N ASN A 110 -14.74 0.33 -25.04
CA ASN A 110 -13.50 0.94 -25.50
C ASN A 110 -12.56 1.21 -24.32
N MET A 111 -11.31 1.54 -24.64
CA MET A 111 -10.25 1.74 -23.65
C MET A 111 -10.54 2.88 -22.67
N PHE A 112 -11.20 3.95 -23.10
CA PHE A 112 -11.53 5.08 -22.22
C PHE A 112 -12.52 4.67 -21.12
N VAL A 113 -13.58 3.94 -21.48
CA VAL A 113 -14.56 3.43 -20.50
C VAL A 113 -13.89 2.45 -19.53
N LEU A 114 -12.96 1.62 -20.02
CA LEU A 114 -12.18 0.73 -19.17
C LEU A 114 -11.36 1.52 -18.14
N VAL A 115 -10.65 2.58 -18.58
CA VAL A 115 -9.88 3.45 -17.67
C VAL A 115 -10.78 4.12 -16.63
N VAL A 116 -11.96 4.59 -17.02
CA VAL A 116 -12.95 5.15 -16.07
C VAL A 116 -13.44 4.08 -15.09
N GLY A 117 -13.73 2.87 -15.56
CA GLY A 117 -14.07 1.73 -14.71
C GLY A 117 -12.98 1.41 -13.69
N ARG A 118 -11.72 1.43 -14.12
CA ARG A 118 -10.54 1.24 -13.26
C ARG A 118 -10.39 2.36 -12.23
N ALA A 119 -10.66 3.60 -12.60
CA ALA A 119 -10.66 4.73 -11.66
C ALA A 119 -11.76 4.59 -10.58
N ILE A 120 -12.97 4.16 -10.95
CA ILE A 120 -14.04 3.86 -9.99
C ILE A 120 -13.63 2.69 -9.09
N GLN A 121 -13.07 1.63 -9.69
CA GLN A 121 -12.66 0.44 -8.97
C GLN A 121 -11.52 0.74 -7.97
N GLY A 122 -10.55 1.56 -8.37
CA GLY A 122 -9.46 2.02 -7.51
C GLY A 122 -9.98 2.81 -6.31
N ALA A 123 -10.96 3.71 -6.52
CA ALA A 123 -11.61 4.42 -5.44
C ALA A 123 -12.27 3.47 -4.40
N GLY A 124 -12.76 2.29 -4.79
CA GLY A 124 -13.19 1.25 -3.86
C GLY A 124 -12.01 0.49 -3.23
N GLY A 125 -11.05 0.07 -4.05
CA GLY A 125 -9.91 -0.76 -3.65
C GLY A 125 -8.98 -0.13 -2.63
N GLY A 126 -8.75 1.18 -2.72
CA GLY A 126 -7.99 1.95 -1.71
C GLY A 126 -8.63 1.87 -0.32
N GLY A 127 -9.96 1.87 -0.27
CA GLY A 127 -10.74 1.68 0.96
C GLY A 127 -10.62 0.27 1.52
N LEU A 128 -10.64 -0.76 0.67
CA LEU A 128 -10.53 -2.16 1.11
C LEU A 128 -9.21 -2.40 1.86
N PHE A 129 -8.09 -1.83 1.42
CA PHE A 129 -6.82 -1.94 2.15
C PHE A 129 -6.80 -1.18 3.48
N ALA A 130 -7.22 0.09 3.46
CA ALA A 130 -7.19 0.94 4.65
C ALA A 130 -8.14 0.40 5.73
N LEU A 131 -9.39 0.11 5.36
CA LEU A 131 -10.42 -0.35 6.28
C LEU A 131 -10.12 -1.72 6.87
N THR A 132 -9.49 -2.62 6.10
CA THR A 132 -9.09 -3.93 6.62
C THR A 132 -8.09 -3.78 7.78
N GLN A 133 -7.08 -2.91 7.62
CA GLN A 133 -6.11 -2.63 8.67
C GLN A 133 -6.76 -1.92 9.88
N THR A 134 -7.70 -1.00 9.64
CA THR A 134 -8.44 -0.32 10.70
C THR A 134 -9.32 -1.29 11.50
N VAL A 135 -10.07 -2.17 10.83
CA VAL A 135 -10.95 -3.15 11.49
C VAL A 135 -10.14 -4.16 12.32
N VAL A 136 -9.03 -4.66 11.79
CA VAL A 136 -8.12 -5.52 12.56
C VAL A 136 -7.54 -4.75 13.75
N GLY A 137 -7.19 -3.48 13.55
CA GLY A 137 -6.75 -2.59 14.61
C GLY A 137 -7.77 -2.46 15.76
N ASP A 138 -9.06 -2.32 15.46
CA ASP A 138 -10.10 -2.20 16.48
C ASP A 138 -10.35 -3.50 17.26
N LEU A 139 -10.23 -4.65 16.58
CA LEU A 139 -10.55 -5.98 17.14
C LEU A 139 -9.39 -6.62 17.91
N VAL A 140 -8.16 -6.23 17.59
CA VAL A 140 -6.97 -6.95 18.02
C VAL A 140 -6.08 -6.02 18.86
N PRO A 141 -5.66 -6.44 20.08
CA PRO A 141 -4.70 -5.70 20.88
C PRO A 141 -3.38 -5.48 20.11
N PRO A 142 -2.67 -4.34 20.29
CA PRO A 142 -1.45 -4.03 19.54
C PRO A 142 -0.41 -5.17 19.49
N ARG A 143 -0.27 -5.91 20.59
CA ARG A 143 0.62 -7.07 20.68
C ARG A 143 0.26 -8.20 19.72
N GLU A 144 -1.03 -8.47 19.53
CA GLU A 144 -1.50 -9.50 18.60
C GLU A 144 -1.55 -9.01 17.14
N ARG A 145 -1.66 -7.69 16.90
CA ARG A 145 -1.76 -7.11 15.54
C ARG A 145 -0.58 -7.50 14.65
N ALA A 146 0.60 -7.61 15.25
CA ALA A 146 1.82 -8.05 14.56
C ALA A 146 1.66 -9.45 13.92
N ARG A 147 0.94 -10.38 14.57
CA ARG A 147 0.66 -11.71 14.02
C ARG A 147 -0.25 -11.65 12.79
N TYR A 148 -1.21 -10.72 12.77
CA TYR A 148 -2.10 -10.51 11.62
C TYR A 148 -1.41 -9.85 10.43
N ALA A 149 -0.25 -9.21 10.63
CA ALA A 149 0.55 -8.72 9.51
C ALA A 149 1.07 -9.86 8.61
N ALA A 150 1.29 -11.05 9.17
CA ALA A 150 1.58 -12.25 8.39
C ALA A 150 0.37 -12.69 7.54
N TRP A 151 -0.86 -12.45 8.01
CA TRP A 151 -2.08 -12.75 7.26
C TRP A 151 -2.29 -11.74 6.12
N PHE A 152 -2.02 -10.46 6.35
CA PHE A 152 -2.00 -9.44 5.28
C PHE A 152 -0.97 -9.79 4.21
N SER A 153 0.26 -10.12 4.62
CA SER A 153 1.34 -10.47 3.70
C SER A 153 1.05 -11.79 2.96
N GLY A 154 0.48 -12.79 3.64
CA GLY A 154 0.04 -14.04 3.03
C GLY A 154 -1.09 -13.84 2.02
N THR A 155 -2.05 -12.95 2.32
CA THR A 155 -3.11 -12.58 1.38
C THR A 155 -2.53 -11.94 0.13
N TRP A 156 -1.55 -11.05 0.30
CA TRP A 156 -0.83 -10.45 -0.83
C TRP A 156 -0.05 -11.50 -1.63
N ALA A 157 0.64 -12.43 -0.97
CA ALA A 157 1.36 -13.51 -1.64
C ALA A 157 0.43 -14.40 -2.48
N VAL A 158 -0.72 -14.77 -1.91
CA VAL A 158 -1.76 -15.53 -2.65
C VAL A 158 -2.25 -14.73 -3.85
N ALA A 159 -2.55 -13.44 -3.70
CA ALA A 159 -2.95 -12.59 -4.81
C ALA A 159 -1.86 -12.45 -5.89
N SER A 160 -0.59 -12.31 -5.51
CA SER A 160 0.53 -12.20 -6.44
C SER A 160 0.77 -13.45 -7.27
N ILE A 161 0.42 -14.64 -6.75
CA ILE A 161 0.53 -15.90 -7.49
C ILE A 161 -0.75 -16.17 -8.29
N ALA A 162 -1.91 -16.08 -7.63
CA ALA A 162 -3.20 -16.37 -8.24
C ALA A 162 -3.57 -15.37 -9.33
N GLY A 163 -3.20 -14.09 -9.17
CA GLY A 163 -3.51 -13.03 -10.13
C GLY A 163 -2.95 -13.34 -11.51
N PRO A 164 -1.62 -13.46 -11.68
CA PRO A 164 -1.06 -13.70 -13.00
C PRO A 164 -1.53 -15.02 -13.62
N LEU A 165 -1.68 -16.07 -12.79
CA LEU A 165 -2.16 -17.38 -13.24
C LEU A 165 -3.60 -17.30 -13.78
N LEU A 166 -4.52 -16.71 -13.02
CA LEU A 166 -5.92 -16.56 -13.44
C LEU A 166 -6.05 -15.56 -14.59
N GLY A 167 -5.31 -14.45 -14.55
CA GLY A 167 -5.35 -13.40 -15.56
C GLY A 167 -4.87 -13.88 -16.91
N GLY A 168 -3.73 -14.58 -16.96
CA GLY A 168 -3.22 -15.21 -18.17
C GLY A 168 -4.18 -16.27 -18.69
N THR A 169 -4.65 -17.18 -17.84
CA THR A 169 -5.59 -18.24 -18.25
C THR A 169 -6.89 -17.67 -18.82
N PHE A 170 -7.48 -16.65 -18.18
CA PHE A 170 -8.70 -16.01 -18.66
C PHE A 170 -8.49 -15.23 -19.95
N ALA A 171 -7.34 -14.57 -20.11
CA ALA A 171 -7.02 -13.82 -21.31
C ALA A 171 -6.68 -14.71 -22.51
N GLU A 172 -6.06 -15.88 -22.29
CA GLU A 172 -5.65 -16.82 -23.34
C GLU A 172 -6.79 -17.75 -23.78
N HIS A 173 -7.53 -18.31 -22.84
CA HIS A 173 -8.48 -19.40 -23.11
C HIS A 173 -9.95 -18.98 -23.05
N LEU A 174 -10.23 -17.82 -22.45
CA LEU A 174 -11.59 -17.29 -22.27
C LEU A 174 -11.63 -15.83 -22.74
N HIS A 175 -12.57 -15.04 -22.19
CA HIS A 175 -12.69 -13.62 -22.49
C HIS A 175 -11.99 -12.78 -21.42
N TRP A 176 -11.20 -11.77 -21.83
CA TRP A 176 -10.43 -10.91 -20.93
C TRP A 176 -11.29 -10.25 -19.84
N SER A 177 -12.57 -9.94 -20.12
CA SER A 177 -13.45 -9.30 -19.13
C SER A 177 -13.76 -10.17 -17.90
N LEU A 178 -13.48 -11.47 -17.95
CA LEU A 178 -13.64 -12.37 -16.80
C LEU A 178 -12.74 -11.99 -15.62
N ILE A 179 -11.61 -11.33 -15.86
CA ILE A 179 -10.75 -10.79 -14.80
C ILE A 179 -11.48 -9.77 -13.92
N PHE A 180 -12.52 -9.13 -14.45
CA PHE A 180 -13.38 -8.20 -13.72
C PHE A 180 -14.63 -8.90 -13.17
N TRP A 181 -15.23 -9.83 -13.92
CA TRP A 181 -16.42 -10.56 -13.45
C TRP A 181 -16.16 -11.42 -12.21
N ILE A 182 -14.96 -11.99 -12.06
CA ILE A 182 -14.59 -12.78 -10.88
C ILE A 182 -14.71 -12.01 -9.56
N ASN A 183 -14.58 -10.68 -9.60
CA ASN A 183 -14.69 -9.83 -8.43
C ASN A 183 -16.11 -9.82 -7.85
N ILE A 184 -17.14 -9.96 -8.67
CA ILE A 184 -18.55 -9.88 -8.27
C ILE A 184 -18.92 -10.97 -7.24
N PRO A 185 -18.76 -12.28 -7.54
CA PRO A 185 -19.09 -13.32 -6.56
C PRO A 185 -18.22 -13.23 -5.31
N LEU A 186 -16.93 -12.89 -5.45
CA LEU A 186 -16.02 -12.74 -4.32
C LEU A 186 -16.40 -11.57 -3.41
N GLY A 187 -16.80 -10.42 -3.99
CA GLY A 187 -17.24 -9.25 -3.22
C GLY A 187 -18.56 -9.51 -2.49
N PHE A 188 -19.53 -10.16 -3.12
CA PHE A 188 -20.77 -10.57 -2.43
C PHE A 188 -20.50 -11.59 -1.31
N LEU A 189 -19.58 -12.54 -1.53
CA LEU A 189 -19.16 -13.47 -0.50
C LEU A 189 -18.50 -12.75 0.69
N ALA A 190 -17.61 -11.79 0.43
CA ALA A 190 -17.01 -10.95 1.47
C ALA A 190 -18.08 -10.18 2.24
N MET A 191 -19.02 -9.53 1.55
CA MET A 191 -20.13 -8.83 2.20
C MET A 191 -20.96 -9.78 3.07
N ALA A 192 -21.28 -10.99 2.59
CA ALA A 192 -22.05 -11.98 3.32
C ALA A 192 -21.36 -12.44 4.62
N ILE A 193 -20.06 -12.76 4.55
CA ILE A 193 -19.25 -13.18 5.71
C ILE A 193 -19.21 -12.07 6.77
N ILE A 194 -19.04 -10.82 6.32
CA ILE A 194 -18.83 -9.67 7.19
C ILE A 194 -20.16 -9.13 7.78
N ASN A 195 -21.31 -9.45 7.18
CA ASN A 195 -22.59 -8.78 7.42
C ASN A 195 -23.04 -8.78 8.89
N LYS A 196 -23.12 -9.97 9.51
CA LYS A 196 -23.60 -10.13 10.89
C LYS A 196 -22.56 -9.72 11.93
N PRO A 197 -21.27 -10.10 11.80
CA PRO A 197 -20.28 -9.81 12.82
C PRO A 197 -19.93 -8.32 12.94
N LEU A 198 -19.85 -7.56 11.83
CA LEU A 198 -19.56 -6.13 11.88
C LEU A 198 -20.68 -5.29 12.53
N LYS A 199 -21.92 -5.81 12.64
CA LYS A 199 -23.02 -5.11 13.34
C LYS A 199 -22.75 -4.92 14.83
N LYS A 200 -21.88 -5.75 15.41
CA LYS A 200 -21.56 -5.74 16.85
C LYS A 200 -20.42 -4.77 17.20
N LEU A 201 -19.71 -4.23 16.21
CA LEU A 201 -18.68 -3.25 16.49
C LEU A 201 -19.31 -1.95 17.00
N PRO A 202 -18.81 -1.39 18.12
CA PRO A 202 -19.31 -0.14 18.65
C PRO A 202 -19.13 0.96 17.61
N ILE A 203 -20.22 1.67 17.31
CA ILE A 203 -20.15 2.91 16.54
C ILE A 203 -19.59 3.95 17.49
N ALA A 204 -18.47 4.58 17.15
CA ALA A 204 -17.97 5.73 17.88
C ALA A 204 -18.99 6.87 17.72
N ALA A 205 -19.99 6.91 18.62
CA ALA A 205 -21.08 7.85 18.57
C ALA A 205 -20.59 9.25 18.94
N LYS A 206 -20.09 10.00 17.97
CA LYS A 206 -20.05 11.47 18.02
C LYS A 206 -20.39 12.04 16.65
N ARG A 207 -21.27 13.05 16.64
CA ARG A 207 -21.61 13.91 15.48
C ARG A 207 -20.35 14.68 15.04
N HIS A 208 -19.43 14.02 14.35
CA HIS A 208 -18.34 14.67 13.63
C HIS A 208 -18.74 14.90 12.18
N ARG A 209 -18.33 16.02 11.60
CA ARG A 209 -18.56 16.35 10.19
C ARG A 209 -17.38 15.85 9.36
N ILE A 210 -17.66 15.32 8.17
CA ILE A 210 -16.60 15.04 7.20
C ILE A 210 -16.15 16.38 6.59
N ASP A 211 -14.85 16.64 6.61
CA ASP A 211 -14.24 17.70 5.82
C ASP A 211 -14.21 17.32 4.32
N GLY A 212 -15.36 17.42 3.66
CA GLY A 212 -15.50 17.06 2.25
C GLY A 212 -14.63 17.93 1.32
N LEU A 213 -14.43 19.20 1.68
CA LEU A 213 -13.55 20.10 0.94
C LEU A 213 -12.08 19.70 1.10
N GLY A 214 -11.63 19.39 2.32
CA GLY A 214 -10.28 18.86 2.54
C GLY A 214 -10.04 17.55 1.79
N ALA A 215 -11.02 16.65 1.76
CA ALA A 215 -10.96 15.42 0.98
C ALA A 215 -10.82 15.67 -0.52
N LEU A 216 -11.64 16.58 -1.07
CA LEU A 216 -11.57 16.93 -2.49
C LEU A 216 -10.21 17.55 -2.86
N LEU A 217 -9.70 18.48 -2.04
CA LEU A 217 -8.40 19.09 -2.25
C LEU A 217 -7.27 18.05 -2.23
N LEU A 218 -7.29 17.13 -1.27
CA LEU A 218 -6.30 16.05 -1.16
C LEU A 218 -6.34 15.12 -2.38
N ILE A 219 -7.54 14.75 -2.84
CA ILE A 219 -7.72 13.88 -3.99
C ILE A 219 -7.17 14.55 -5.25
N ILE A 220 -7.52 15.81 -5.50
CA ILE A 220 -7.06 16.55 -6.68
C ILE A 220 -5.54 16.76 -6.62
N ALA A 221 -5.00 17.18 -5.48
CA ALA A 221 -3.57 17.38 -5.29
C ALA A 221 -2.77 16.09 -5.57
N THR A 222 -3.23 14.97 -5.00
CA THR A 222 -2.60 13.66 -5.19
C THR A 222 -2.74 13.20 -6.65
N ALA A 223 -3.92 13.34 -7.24
CA ALA A 223 -4.16 12.96 -8.63
C ALA A 223 -3.24 13.72 -9.59
N LEU A 224 -3.12 15.04 -9.45
CA LEU A 224 -2.22 15.86 -10.27
C LEU A 224 -0.75 15.50 -10.03
N LEU A 225 -0.34 15.26 -8.78
CA LEU A 225 1.03 14.83 -8.49
C LEU A 225 1.36 13.50 -9.20
N LEU A 226 0.51 12.48 -9.00
CA LEU A 226 0.71 11.17 -9.61
C LEU A 226 0.63 11.23 -11.14
N LEU A 227 -0.22 12.10 -11.68
CA LEU A 227 -0.31 12.36 -13.12
C LEU A 227 0.99 12.93 -13.68
N ALA A 228 1.55 13.96 -13.04
CA ALA A 228 2.81 14.56 -13.46
C ALA A 228 3.96 13.56 -13.44
N LEU A 229 4.02 12.72 -12.40
CA LEU A 229 5.04 11.68 -12.27
C LEU A 229 4.91 10.59 -13.32
N ASN A 230 3.68 10.27 -13.73
CA ASN A 230 3.41 9.30 -14.79
C ASN A 230 3.76 9.85 -16.18
N TRP A 231 3.56 11.15 -16.41
CA TRP A 231 3.85 11.79 -17.69
C TRP A 231 5.31 12.20 -17.87
N GLY A 232 5.94 12.65 -16.79
CA GLY A 232 7.31 13.16 -16.79
C GLY A 232 8.32 12.10 -17.22
N GLY A 233 9.07 12.41 -18.28
CA GLY A 233 10.12 11.56 -18.84
C GLY A 233 9.64 10.42 -19.73
N SER A 234 8.35 10.06 -19.69
CA SER A 234 7.75 9.00 -20.51
C SER A 234 6.97 9.58 -21.69
N ALA A 235 5.86 10.27 -21.42
CA ALA A 235 5.00 10.85 -22.45
C ALA A 235 5.44 12.26 -22.85
N TYR A 236 5.93 13.03 -21.88
CA TYR A 236 6.40 14.39 -22.07
C TYR A 236 7.74 14.59 -21.35
N PRO A 237 8.66 15.41 -21.89
CA PRO A 237 9.86 15.81 -21.15
C PRO A 237 9.49 16.44 -19.80
N TRP A 238 10.32 16.23 -18.78
CA TRP A 238 10.11 16.84 -17.45
C TRP A 238 10.01 18.36 -17.49
N THR A 239 10.64 19.01 -18.46
CA THR A 239 10.63 20.47 -18.67
C THR A 239 9.48 20.98 -19.54
N SER A 240 8.58 20.10 -19.99
CA SER A 240 7.42 20.47 -20.80
C SER A 240 6.42 21.32 -20.01
N LEU A 241 5.68 22.16 -20.74
CA LEU A 241 4.67 23.04 -20.14
C LEU A 241 3.53 22.22 -19.50
N GLU A 242 3.22 21.05 -20.07
CA GLU A 242 2.22 20.11 -19.59
C GLU A 242 2.59 19.55 -18.21
N VAL A 243 3.81 19.01 -18.06
CA VAL A 243 4.28 18.43 -16.79
C VAL A 243 4.43 19.51 -15.73
N ILE A 244 5.04 20.65 -16.08
CA ILE A 244 5.20 21.78 -15.15
C ILE A 244 3.83 22.33 -14.73
N GLY A 245 2.89 22.49 -15.66
CA GLY A 245 1.54 22.98 -15.38
C GLY A 245 0.78 22.07 -14.40
N VAL A 246 0.86 20.76 -14.60
CA VAL A 246 0.26 19.78 -13.68
C VAL A 246 0.95 19.78 -12.31
N LEU A 247 2.29 19.91 -12.26
CA LEU A 247 3.03 20.05 -10.99
C LEU A 247 2.67 21.33 -10.24
N CYS A 248 2.59 22.47 -10.94
CA CYS A 248 2.15 23.73 -10.35
C CYS A 248 0.72 23.64 -9.82
N GLY A 249 -0.19 23.02 -10.60
CA GLY A 249 -1.56 22.74 -10.15
C GLY A 249 -1.58 21.89 -8.88
N SER A 250 -0.81 20.80 -8.86
CA SER A 250 -0.64 19.95 -7.68
C SER A 250 -0.15 20.75 -6.46
N ALA A 251 0.89 21.57 -6.62
CA ALA A 251 1.43 22.41 -5.55
C ALA A 251 0.40 23.41 -5.01
N ILE A 252 -0.44 24.00 -5.87
CA ILE A 252 -1.53 24.89 -5.46
C ILE A 252 -2.57 24.14 -4.63
N PHE A 253 -3.01 22.97 -5.07
CA PHE A 253 -4.00 22.17 -4.34
C PHE A 253 -3.44 21.61 -3.02
N TRP A 254 -2.17 21.21 -2.98
CA TRP A 254 -1.48 20.85 -1.73
C TRP A 254 -1.39 22.03 -0.76
N SER A 255 -1.07 23.22 -1.26
CA SER A 255 -1.03 24.44 -0.45
C SER A 255 -2.41 24.80 0.10
N ALA A 256 -3.45 24.70 -0.74
CA ALA A 256 -4.84 24.90 -0.33
C ALA A 256 -5.27 23.86 0.71
N PHE A 257 -4.87 22.58 0.54
CA PHE A 257 -5.13 21.53 1.50
C PHE A 257 -4.44 21.81 2.84
N ALA A 258 -3.18 22.23 2.85
CA ALA A 258 -2.46 22.62 4.06
C ALA A 258 -3.14 23.79 4.78
N LEU A 259 -3.57 24.82 4.05
CA LEU A 259 -4.34 25.93 4.62
C LEU A 259 -5.68 25.48 5.19
N ARG A 260 -6.38 24.55 4.53
CA ARG A 260 -7.62 23.96 5.03
C ARG A 260 -7.38 23.15 6.30
N LEU A 261 -6.31 22.36 6.32
CA LEU A 261 -5.88 21.56 7.46
C LEU A 261 -5.63 22.42 8.71
N MET A 262 -5.06 23.62 8.53
CA MET A 262 -4.79 24.57 9.62
C MET A 262 -6.03 25.36 10.08
N ARG A 263 -7.05 25.52 9.23
CA ARG A 263 -8.21 26.40 9.50
C ARG A 263 -9.51 25.67 9.79
N ALA A 264 -9.65 24.42 9.36
CA ALA A 264 -10.88 23.67 9.54
C ALA A 264 -11.09 23.32 11.02
N ALA A 265 -12.34 23.44 11.49
CA ALA A 265 -12.70 23.04 12.86
C ALA A 265 -12.57 21.53 13.07
N GLU A 266 -12.91 20.73 12.06
CA GLU A 266 -12.74 19.27 12.08
C GLU A 266 -12.06 18.84 10.77
N PRO A 267 -10.72 18.96 10.67
CA PRO A 267 -10.02 18.60 9.44
C PRO A 267 -10.10 17.10 9.15
N LEU A 268 -9.92 16.74 7.87
CA LEU A 268 -9.88 15.34 7.42
C LEU A 268 -8.80 14.54 8.17
N ILE A 269 -7.60 15.12 8.26
CA ILE A 269 -6.48 14.60 9.02
C ILE A 269 -6.31 15.51 10.24
N SER A 270 -6.32 14.98 11.46
CA SER A 270 -6.10 15.82 12.64
C SER A 270 -4.63 16.24 12.72
N LEU A 271 -4.37 17.54 12.94
CA LEU A 271 -3.04 18.04 13.25
C LEU A 271 -2.46 17.41 14.51
N GLU A 272 -3.31 16.98 15.45
CA GLU A 272 -2.90 16.22 16.64
C GLU A 272 -2.30 14.86 16.28
N VAL A 273 -2.90 14.18 15.29
CA VAL A 273 -2.40 12.89 14.79
C VAL A 273 -1.08 13.08 14.04
N LEU A 274 -0.96 14.11 13.21
CA LEU A 274 0.28 14.41 12.49
C LEU A 274 1.38 14.97 13.40
N GLY A 275 1.01 15.68 14.47
CA GLY A 275 1.93 16.22 15.47
C GLY A 275 2.48 15.16 16.41
N ASN A 276 1.86 13.96 16.45
CA ASN A 276 2.41 12.84 17.20
C ASN A 276 3.74 12.39 16.56
N PRO A 277 4.88 12.47 17.27
CA PRO A 277 6.20 12.23 16.70
C PRO A 277 6.36 10.78 16.20
N ILE A 278 5.63 9.82 16.78
CA ILE A 278 5.65 8.42 16.34
C ILE A 278 4.89 8.27 15.02
N VAL A 279 3.74 8.95 14.89
CA VAL A 279 2.97 8.93 13.63
C VAL A 279 3.75 9.64 12.53
N LEU A 280 4.33 10.80 12.81
CA LEU A 280 5.14 11.55 11.83
C LEU A 280 6.34 10.73 11.34
N ALA A 281 7.18 10.26 12.25
CA ALA A 281 8.37 9.48 11.90
C ALA A 281 8.01 8.12 11.28
N GLY A 282 6.96 7.46 11.78
CA GLY A 282 6.47 6.19 11.24
C GLY A 282 5.92 6.31 9.82
N THR A 283 5.09 7.32 9.55
CA THR A 283 4.52 7.52 8.20
C THR A 283 5.57 8.01 7.20
N LEU A 284 6.53 8.85 7.62
CA LEU A 284 7.64 9.30 6.78
C LEU A 284 8.64 8.18 6.49
N SER A 285 8.99 7.36 7.49
CA SER A 285 9.82 6.18 7.24
C SER A 285 9.12 5.20 6.30
N MET A 286 7.81 4.96 6.48
CA MET A 286 7.05 4.10 5.56
C MET A 286 7.06 4.62 4.12
N PHE A 287 6.91 5.94 3.94
CA PHE A 287 6.99 6.57 2.63
C PHE A 287 8.35 6.29 1.94
N LEU A 288 9.46 6.53 2.64
CA LEU A 288 10.81 6.35 2.10
C LEU A 288 11.15 4.88 1.83
N LEU A 289 10.82 4.00 2.78
CA LEU A 289 11.06 2.56 2.66
C LEU A 289 10.27 1.96 1.50
N GLN A 290 9.04 2.42 1.28
CA GLN A 290 8.23 1.99 0.13
C GLN A 290 8.68 2.58 -1.21
N ALA A 291 9.20 3.82 -1.20
CA ALA A 291 9.79 4.41 -2.39
C ALA A 291 10.95 3.56 -2.89
N ALA A 292 11.84 3.14 -1.98
CA ALA A 292 12.93 2.22 -2.31
C ALA A 292 12.42 0.84 -2.73
N SER A 293 11.54 0.22 -1.93
CA SER A 293 11.08 -1.16 -2.14
C SER A 293 10.31 -1.33 -3.45
N VAL A 294 9.32 -0.48 -3.73
CA VAL A 294 8.51 -0.59 -4.96
C VAL A 294 9.29 -0.12 -6.18
N GLY A 295 10.10 0.95 -6.04
CA GLY A 295 11.01 1.37 -7.10
C GLY A 295 11.93 0.22 -7.53
N MET A 296 12.56 -0.46 -6.57
CA MET A 296 13.38 -1.65 -6.82
C MET A 296 12.58 -2.77 -7.50
N ALA A 297 11.38 -3.08 -7.03
CA ALA A 297 10.54 -4.12 -7.64
C ALA A 297 10.19 -3.85 -9.11
N VAL A 298 10.13 -2.58 -9.53
CA VAL A 298 9.86 -2.18 -10.92
C VAL A 298 11.11 -2.30 -11.81
N TYR A 299 12.28 -1.87 -11.33
CA TYR A 299 13.51 -1.82 -12.15
C TYR A 299 14.35 -3.10 -12.10
N LEU A 300 14.15 -3.96 -11.10
CA LEU A 300 14.90 -5.21 -10.97
C LEU A 300 14.62 -6.20 -12.12
N PRO A 301 13.37 -6.42 -12.60
CA PRO A 301 13.13 -7.23 -13.80
C PRO A 301 13.85 -6.67 -15.03
N VAL A 302 13.93 -5.35 -15.15
CA VAL A 302 14.61 -4.67 -16.25
C VAL A 302 16.12 -4.96 -16.18
N TYR A 303 16.71 -4.91 -15.00
CA TYR A 303 18.11 -5.31 -14.77
C TYR A 303 18.37 -6.77 -15.15
N LEU A 304 17.50 -7.69 -14.70
CA LEU A 304 17.61 -9.12 -14.99
C LEU A 304 17.54 -9.43 -16.49
N GLN A 305 16.69 -8.72 -17.23
CA GLN A 305 16.57 -8.92 -18.68
C GLN A 305 17.73 -8.23 -19.44
N ALA A 306 18.10 -7.01 -19.05
CA ALA A 306 19.05 -6.20 -19.79
C ALA A 306 20.53 -6.58 -19.53
N VAL A 307 20.88 -6.98 -18.31
CA VAL A 307 22.26 -7.29 -17.91
C VAL A 307 22.52 -8.80 -17.86
N LEU A 308 21.60 -9.57 -17.27
CA LEU A 308 21.73 -11.03 -17.16
C LEU A 308 21.16 -11.78 -18.37
N GLY A 309 20.51 -11.08 -19.31
CA GLY A 309 19.99 -11.68 -20.55
C GLY A 309 18.82 -12.65 -20.33
N LEU A 310 18.15 -12.58 -19.17
CA LEU A 310 17.01 -13.45 -18.88
C LEU A 310 15.82 -13.12 -19.79
N SER A 311 15.03 -14.13 -20.13
CA SER A 311 13.72 -13.92 -20.72
C SER A 311 12.75 -13.26 -19.72
N ALA A 312 11.64 -12.70 -20.22
CA ALA A 312 10.60 -12.13 -19.37
C ALA A 312 10.07 -13.16 -18.35
N ALA A 313 9.90 -14.42 -18.77
CA ALA A 313 9.43 -15.50 -17.91
C ALA A 313 10.44 -15.82 -16.78
N GLU A 314 11.71 -15.97 -17.12
CA GLU A 314 12.78 -16.22 -16.14
C GLU A 314 12.94 -15.05 -15.16
N SER A 315 12.87 -13.81 -15.66
CA SER A 315 12.91 -12.62 -14.79
C SER A 315 11.73 -12.58 -13.80
N GLY A 316 10.54 -13.02 -14.23
CA GLY A 316 9.37 -13.15 -13.37
C GLY A 316 9.53 -14.22 -12.30
N ILE A 317 10.17 -15.35 -12.63
CA ILE A 317 10.50 -16.41 -11.65
C ILE A 317 11.53 -15.90 -10.64
N ALA A 318 12.57 -15.21 -11.09
CA ALA A 318 13.58 -14.61 -10.21
C ALA A 318 12.98 -13.56 -9.25
N MET A 319 11.90 -12.87 -9.64
CA MET A 319 11.16 -11.95 -8.75
C MET A 319 10.50 -12.64 -7.57
N LEU A 320 10.23 -13.95 -7.66
CA LEU A 320 9.70 -14.71 -6.52
C LEU A 320 10.66 -14.66 -5.33
N GLY A 321 11.98 -14.61 -5.55
CA GLY A 321 12.95 -14.48 -4.47
C GLY A 321 12.73 -13.21 -3.63
N LEU A 322 12.64 -12.05 -4.29
CA LEU A 322 12.35 -10.77 -3.63
C LEU A 322 10.99 -10.78 -2.91
N LEU A 323 9.95 -11.31 -3.56
CA LEU A 323 8.59 -11.38 -2.99
C LEU A 323 8.53 -12.31 -1.77
N LEU A 324 9.09 -13.52 -1.87
CA LEU A 324 9.13 -14.50 -0.79
C LEU A 324 10.01 -14.01 0.37
N GLY A 325 11.12 -13.34 0.06
CA GLY A 325 11.92 -12.62 1.05
C GLY A 325 11.06 -11.63 1.82
N THR A 326 10.33 -10.76 1.11
CA THR A 326 9.45 -9.73 1.71
C THR A 326 8.38 -10.34 2.61
N VAL A 327 7.70 -11.39 2.15
CA VAL A 327 6.70 -12.13 2.94
C VAL A 327 7.36 -12.80 4.15
N GLY A 328 8.54 -13.39 3.97
CA GLY A 328 9.33 -14.02 5.04
C GLY A 328 9.73 -13.02 6.13
N GLY A 329 10.20 -11.84 5.74
CA GLY A 329 10.55 -10.75 6.64
C GLY A 329 9.34 -10.19 7.41
N ALA A 330 8.21 -10.02 6.73
CA ALA A 330 6.97 -9.58 7.37
C ALA A 330 6.42 -10.64 8.34
N ALA A 331 6.47 -11.92 7.97
CA ALA A 331 6.06 -13.01 8.84
C ALA A 331 7.00 -13.17 10.05
N PHE A 332 8.31 -13.03 9.84
CA PHE A 332 9.32 -13.08 10.89
C PHE A 332 9.11 -11.94 11.91
N SER A 333 9.11 -10.69 11.44
CA SER A 333 8.91 -9.53 12.31
C SER A 333 7.55 -9.56 13.02
N GLY A 334 6.47 -9.96 12.33
CA GLY A 334 5.13 -10.11 12.92
C GLY A 334 5.08 -11.09 14.09
N ARG A 335 5.86 -12.18 14.04
CA ARG A 335 5.99 -13.14 15.15
C ARG A 335 6.95 -12.68 16.23
N MET A 336 7.95 -11.87 15.90
CA MET A 336 8.98 -11.41 16.84
C MET A 336 8.52 -10.21 17.67
N ILE A 337 7.78 -9.25 17.11
CA ILE A 337 7.31 -8.04 17.81
C ILE A 337 6.76 -8.30 19.23
N PRO A 338 5.91 -9.33 19.48
CA PRO A 338 5.38 -9.62 20.82
C PRO A 338 6.39 -10.06 21.88
N HIS A 339 7.60 -10.43 21.45
CA HIS A 339 8.68 -11.00 22.28
C HIS A 339 9.78 -9.99 22.61
N PHE A 340 9.81 -8.83 21.93
CA PHE A 340 10.80 -7.79 22.16
C PHE A 340 10.18 -6.58 22.83
N THR A 341 10.85 -6.06 23.88
CA THR A 341 10.51 -4.76 24.48
C THR A 341 10.78 -3.62 23.50
N HIS A 342 11.95 -3.68 22.85
CA HIS A 342 12.38 -2.71 21.84
C HIS A 342 12.11 -3.22 20.42
N TYR A 343 10.83 -3.43 20.09
CA TYR A 343 10.39 -4.05 18.84
C TYR A 343 10.79 -3.25 17.58
N LYS A 344 11.07 -1.94 17.71
CA LYS A 344 11.56 -1.11 16.60
C LYS A 344 12.90 -1.62 16.03
N ARG A 345 13.74 -2.23 16.88
CA ARG A 345 15.06 -2.75 16.49
C ARG A 345 14.99 -3.81 15.40
N ILE A 346 13.89 -4.57 15.33
CA ILE A 346 13.67 -5.59 14.30
C ILE A 346 13.70 -4.94 12.90
N ALA A 347 12.95 -3.86 12.71
CA ALA A 347 12.91 -3.14 11.44
C ALA A 347 14.23 -2.40 11.15
N MET A 348 14.87 -1.81 12.16
CA MET A 348 16.17 -1.13 11.95
C MET A 348 17.24 -2.11 11.45
N VAL A 349 17.34 -3.29 12.07
CA VAL A 349 18.28 -4.34 11.62
C VAL A 349 17.92 -4.83 10.23
N GLY A 350 16.63 -5.04 9.94
CA GLY A 350 16.16 -5.44 8.62
C GLY A 350 16.53 -4.41 7.53
N VAL A 351 16.32 -3.12 7.78
CA VAL A 351 16.65 -2.05 6.82
C VAL A 351 18.16 -1.95 6.61
N VAL A 352 18.98 -2.02 7.67
CA VAL A 352 20.44 -2.04 7.54
C VAL A 352 20.88 -3.24 6.70
N PHE A 353 20.32 -4.42 6.96
CA PHE A 353 20.63 -5.63 6.21
C PHE A 353 20.27 -5.50 4.73
N SER A 354 19.06 -5.03 4.40
CA SER A 354 18.65 -4.77 3.03
C SER A 354 19.52 -3.73 2.33
N MET A 355 19.88 -2.66 3.04
CA MET A 355 20.74 -1.61 2.51
C MET A 355 22.14 -2.15 2.18
N LEU A 356 22.73 -2.98 3.03
CA LEU A 356 24.02 -3.61 2.78
C LEU A 356 23.96 -4.55 1.57
N CYS A 357 22.92 -5.40 1.47
CA CYS A 357 22.72 -6.26 0.31
C CYS A 357 22.51 -5.47 -0.98
N LEU A 358 21.82 -4.34 -0.91
CA LEU A 358 21.58 -3.47 -2.07
C LEU A 358 22.86 -2.72 -2.50
N CYS A 359 23.67 -2.25 -1.55
CA CYS A 359 24.99 -1.68 -1.85
C CYS A 359 25.91 -2.75 -2.48
N LEU A 360 25.89 -3.98 -1.96
CA LEU A 360 26.66 -5.08 -2.54
C LEU A 360 26.18 -5.38 -3.96
N LEU A 361 24.86 -5.43 -4.18
CA LEU A 361 24.28 -5.61 -5.52
C LEU A 361 24.72 -4.49 -6.48
N ALA A 362 24.79 -3.25 -6.02
CA ALA A 362 25.32 -2.13 -6.83
C ALA A 362 26.78 -2.33 -7.24
N VAL A 363 27.62 -2.89 -6.37
CA VAL A 363 29.04 -3.17 -6.67
C VAL A 363 29.18 -4.32 -7.67
N VAL A 364 28.42 -5.40 -7.48
CA VAL A 364 28.55 -6.61 -8.31
C VAL A 364 27.71 -6.57 -9.58
N ALA A 365 26.88 -5.55 -9.78
CA ALA A 365 25.84 -5.50 -10.81
C ALA A 365 26.33 -5.88 -12.23
N GLY A 366 27.58 -5.60 -12.57
CA GLY A 366 28.13 -5.82 -13.92
C GLY A 366 28.71 -7.20 -14.18
N TYR A 367 28.91 -8.02 -13.15
CA TYR A 367 29.52 -9.35 -13.28
C TYR A 367 28.88 -10.39 -12.35
N ALA A 368 27.80 -10.04 -11.66
CA ALA A 368 27.06 -10.93 -10.79
C ALA A 368 26.47 -12.11 -11.57
N THR A 369 26.57 -13.29 -10.98
CA THR A 369 25.85 -14.48 -11.41
C THR A 369 24.38 -14.37 -10.99
N LEU A 370 23.49 -15.10 -11.69
CA LEU A 370 22.07 -15.16 -11.34
C LEU A 370 21.86 -15.57 -9.88
N LEU A 371 22.64 -16.54 -9.39
CA LEU A 371 22.56 -17.01 -8.01
C LEU A 371 22.89 -15.91 -7.00
N GLU A 372 23.92 -15.10 -7.25
CA GLU A 372 24.27 -13.99 -6.38
C GLU A 372 23.14 -12.94 -6.33
N VAL A 373 22.55 -12.62 -7.48
CA VAL A 373 21.43 -11.68 -7.56
C VAL A 373 20.20 -12.23 -6.84
N GLU A 374 19.86 -13.51 -7.01
CA GLU A 374 18.74 -14.14 -6.30
C GLU A 374 18.95 -14.13 -4.78
N VAL A 375 20.13 -14.52 -4.29
CA VAL A 375 20.44 -14.51 -2.85
C VAL A 375 20.36 -13.09 -2.29
N LEU A 376 20.94 -12.11 -2.98
CA LEU A 376 20.90 -10.71 -2.55
C LEU A 376 19.48 -10.15 -2.55
N THR A 377 18.68 -10.45 -3.57
CA THR A 377 17.30 -9.95 -3.69
C THR A 377 16.36 -10.60 -2.69
N ILE A 378 16.55 -11.89 -2.36
CA ILE A 378 15.87 -12.56 -1.23
C ILE A 378 16.20 -11.84 0.08
N CYS A 379 17.48 -11.55 0.33
CA CYS A 379 17.92 -10.85 1.54
C CYS A 379 17.38 -9.41 1.62
N ILE A 380 17.38 -8.68 0.50
CA ILE A 380 16.78 -7.34 0.38
C ILE A 380 15.28 -7.41 0.70
N GLY A 381 14.57 -8.37 0.12
CA GLY A 381 13.16 -8.63 0.41
C GLY A 381 12.94 -8.90 1.89
N PHE A 382 13.72 -9.81 2.48
CA PHE A 382 13.61 -10.17 3.89
C PHE A 382 13.75 -8.97 4.81
N GLY A 383 14.80 -8.16 4.64
CA GLY A 383 15.00 -7.00 5.50
C GLY A 383 13.92 -5.92 5.32
N THR A 384 13.52 -5.60 4.08
CA THR A 384 12.48 -4.60 3.80
C THR A 384 11.10 -5.06 4.28
N GLY A 385 10.80 -6.36 4.18
CA GLY A 385 9.56 -6.96 4.66
C GLY A 385 9.34 -6.79 6.16
N THR A 386 10.41 -6.69 6.96
CA THR A 386 10.29 -6.47 8.42
C THR A 386 9.68 -5.12 8.79
N THR A 387 9.76 -4.14 7.89
CA THR A 387 9.35 -2.75 8.16
C THR A 387 7.84 -2.60 8.18
N PHE A 388 7.12 -3.36 7.34
CA PHE A 388 5.68 -3.22 7.18
C PHE A 388 4.91 -3.52 8.48
N PRO A 389 5.13 -4.65 9.18
CA PRO A 389 4.45 -4.90 10.45
C PRO A 389 4.88 -3.94 11.56
N VAL A 390 6.18 -3.64 11.67
CA VAL A 390 6.72 -2.81 12.76
C VAL A 390 6.14 -1.40 12.68
N THR A 391 6.23 -0.75 11.53
CA THR A 391 5.75 0.63 11.36
C THR A 391 4.23 0.73 11.49
N THR A 392 3.49 -0.25 10.97
CA THR A 392 2.03 -0.30 11.11
C THR A 392 1.62 -0.41 12.57
N VAL A 393 2.22 -1.33 13.33
CA VAL A 393 1.91 -1.51 14.75
C VAL A 393 2.35 -0.29 15.57
N SER A 394 3.50 0.32 15.28
CA SER A 394 3.97 1.55 15.94
C SER A 394 2.97 2.68 15.80
N VAL A 395 2.56 3.01 14.57
CA VAL A 395 1.62 4.11 14.29
C VAL A 395 0.27 3.83 14.94
N GLN A 396 -0.23 2.59 14.86
CA GLN A 396 -1.50 2.20 15.46
C GLN A 396 -1.48 2.12 17.00
N ASN A 397 -0.31 1.95 17.63
CA ASN A 397 -0.13 1.97 19.09
C ASN A 397 0.11 3.38 19.63
N ALA A 398 0.58 4.30 18.78
CA ALA A 398 0.84 5.68 19.13
C ALA A 398 -0.43 6.49 19.45
N VAL A 399 -1.54 6.16 18.78
CA VAL A 399 -2.79 6.90 18.82
C VAL A 399 -3.89 6.21 19.65
N ASP A 400 -4.87 6.97 20.08
CA ASP A 400 -6.07 6.45 20.73
C ASP A 400 -7.03 5.81 19.72
N ARG A 401 -7.91 4.94 20.22
CA ARG A 401 -8.86 4.18 19.38
C ARG A 401 -9.70 5.08 18.47
N VAL A 402 -10.03 6.29 18.94
CA VAL A 402 -10.81 7.29 18.20
C VAL A 402 -10.06 7.82 16.96
N HIS A 403 -8.72 7.79 16.96
CA HIS A 403 -7.88 8.29 15.88
C HIS A 403 -7.23 7.18 15.06
N LEU A 404 -7.56 5.91 15.35
CA LEU A 404 -6.94 4.75 14.71
C LEU A 404 -7.22 4.71 13.19
N GLY A 405 -8.44 5.05 12.78
CA GLY A 405 -8.84 5.13 11.37
C GLY A 405 -8.05 6.18 10.62
N VAL A 406 -8.02 7.41 11.12
CA VAL A 406 -7.22 8.51 10.54
C VAL A 406 -5.73 8.15 10.46
N ALA A 407 -5.10 7.68 11.54
CA ALA A 407 -3.67 7.37 11.55
C ALA A 407 -3.30 6.24 10.56
N THR A 408 -4.11 5.19 10.50
CA THR A 408 -3.93 4.08 9.54
C THR A 408 -4.17 4.55 8.09
N GLY A 409 -5.13 5.44 7.88
CA GLY A 409 -5.41 6.07 6.59
C GLY A 409 -4.23 6.90 6.09
N VAL A 410 -3.65 7.75 6.95
CA VAL A 410 -2.43 8.53 6.64
C VAL A 410 -1.27 7.59 6.33
N LEU A 411 -1.04 6.57 7.17
CA LEU A 411 0.02 5.59 6.91
C LEU A 411 -0.13 4.91 5.55
N THR A 412 -1.34 4.46 5.22
CA THR A 412 -1.62 3.81 3.92
C THR A 412 -1.45 4.78 2.76
N PHE A 413 -1.89 6.04 2.93
CA PHE A 413 -1.72 7.10 1.94
C PHE A 413 -0.24 7.40 1.66
N LEU A 414 0.56 7.67 2.70
CA LEU A 414 2.01 7.93 2.57
C LEU A 414 2.76 6.71 2.01
N ARG A 415 2.36 5.50 2.41
CA ARG A 415 2.89 4.24 1.86
C ARG A 415 2.70 4.17 0.34
N SER A 416 1.49 4.41 -0.14
CA SER A 416 1.16 4.37 -1.58
C SER A 416 1.79 5.55 -2.34
N LEU A 417 1.78 6.75 -1.77
CA LEU A 417 2.42 7.92 -2.36
C LEU A 417 3.93 7.74 -2.50
N GLY A 418 4.57 7.16 -1.47
CA GLY A 418 5.99 6.80 -1.49
C GLY A 418 6.30 5.78 -2.58
N SER A 419 5.50 4.73 -2.72
CA SER A 419 5.64 3.75 -3.81
C SER A 419 5.63 4.40 -5.20
N ALA A 420 4.67 5.29 -5.48
CA ALA A 420 4.59 5.95 -6.78
C ALA A 420 5.74 6.95 -7.03
N LEU A 421 6.08 7.76 -6.03
CA LEU A 421 7.20 8.70 -6.12
C LEU A 421 8.53 7.98 -6.26
N GLY A 422 8.73 6.85 -5.59
CA GLY A 422 9.94 6.04 -5.70
C GLY A 422 10.15 5.48 -7.10
N VAL A 423 9.10 4.94 -7.73
CA VAL A 423 9.15 4.45 -9.11
C VAL A 423 9.50 5.58 -10.09
N ALA A 424 8.87 6.75 -9.92
CA ALA A 424 9.14 7.91 -10.76
C ALA A 424 10.55 8.48 -10.55
N MET A 425 11.03 8.56 -9.30
CA MET A 425 12.37 9.02 -8.96
C MET A 425 13.44 8.10 -9.55
N LEU A 426 13.34 6.79 -9.34
CA LEU A 426 14.29 5.83 -9.92
C LEU A 426 14.17 5.78 -11.45
N GLY A 427 13.00 6.08 -12.01
CA GLY A 427 12.82 6.24 -13.46
C GLY A 427 13.52 7.47 -14.01
N ALA A 428 13.45 8.59 -13.31
CA ALA A 428 14.21 9.79 -13.69
C ALA A 428 15.72 9.52 -13.64
N VAL A 429 16.21 8.74 -12.66
CA VAL A 429 17.61 8.28 -12.61
C VAL A 429 17.91 7.39 -13.80
N ALA A 430 17.08 6.38 -14.07
CA ALA A 430 17.25 5.46 -15.20
C ALA A 430 17.39 6.23 -16.54
N LEU A 431 16.48 7.18 -16.80
CA LEU A 431 16.53 8.04 -17.98
C LEU A 431 17.77 8.93 -18.01
N GLY A 432 18.14 9.52 -16.87
CA GLY A 432 19.33 10.38 -16.75
C GLY A 432 20.64 9.66 -17.08
N TYR A 433 20.70 8.35 -16.85
CA TYR A 433 21.83 7.49 -17.20
C TYR A 433 21.64 6.74 -18.54
N GLY A 434 20.62 7.10 -19.33
CA GLY A 434 20.45 6.59 -20.69
C GLY A 434 19.78 5.21 -20.77
N LEU A 435 19.12 4.73 -19.71
CA LEU A 435 18.26 3.55 -19.80
C LEU A 435 16.93 3.98 -20.44
N PRO A 436 16.61 3.54 -21.68
CA PRO A 436 15.34 3.86 -22.30
C PRO A 436 14.23 3.17 -21.50
N LEU A 437 13.43 3.96 -20.79
CA LEU A 437 12.20 3.48 -20.18
C LEU A 437 11.18 3.29 -21.29
N ALA A 438 11.08 2.07 -21.80
CA ALA A 438 9.92 1.69 -22.58
C ALA A 438 8.67 1.87 -21.70
N GLY A 439 7.71 2.68 -22.16
CA GLY A 439 6.33 2.56 -21.66
C GLY A 439 5.91 1.09 -21.71
N GLU A 440 5.24 0.62 -20.67
CA GLU A 440 4.86 -0.78 -20.44
C GLU A 440 4.61 -1.54 -21.77
N GLY A 441 5.58 -2.35 -22.22
CA GLY A 441 5.40 -3.27 -23.34
C GLY A 441 6.36 -3.20 -24.55
N VAL A 442 7.32 -2.27 -24.64
CA VAL A 442 8.31 -2.31 -25.74
C VAL A 442 9.56 -3.12 -25.35
N ARG A 443 9.86 -4.14 -26.17
CA ARG A 443 11.04 -5.00 -26.06
C ARG A 443 12.32 -4.16 -26.03
N ILE A 444 13.18 -4.38 -25.03
CA ILE A 444 14.59 -3.96 -25.07
C ILE A 444 15.29 -4.86 -26.09
N ALA A 445 15.04 -4.62 -27.38
CA ALA A 445 15.73 -5.30 -28.45
C ALA A 445 16.94 -4.45 -28.86
N GLY A 446 18.14 -4.92 -28.51
CA GLY A 446 19.34 -4.65 -29.32
C GLY A 446 20.29 -3.55 -28.88
N HIS A 447 20.19 -3.00 -27.66
CA HIS A 447 21.28 -2.18 -27.12
C HIS A 447 21.93 -2.93 -25.96
N SER A 448 23.25 -3.08 -26.01
CA SER A 448 24.08 -3.50 -24.88
C SER A 448 23.84 -2.51 -23.74
N ALA A 449 22.89 -2.79 -22.86
CA ALA A 449 22.58 -1.90 -21.75
C ALA A 449 23.83 -1.81 -20.89
N THR A 450 24.36 -0.59 -20.75
CA THR A 450 25.45 -0.34 -19.80
C THR A 450 24.93 -0.65 -18.40
N VAL A 451 25.81 -1.13 -17.53
CA VAL A 451 25.45 -1.51 -16.15
C VAL A 451 25.21 -0.25 -15.29
N GLU A 452 25.78 0.87 -15.70
CA GLU A 452 25.80 2.15 -14.98
C GLU A 452 24.43 2.67 -14.51
N PRO A 453 23.35 2.65 -15.31
CA PRO A 453 22.03 3.06 -14.84
C PRO A 453 21.53 2.21 -13.68
N PHE A 454 21.80 0.90 -13.69
CA PHE A 454 21.37 -0.01 -12.63
C PHE A 454 22.18 0.17 -11.35
N VAL A 455 23.49 0.42 -11.45
CA VAL A 455 24.32 0.79 -10.29
C VAL A 455 23.74 2.03 -9.61
N MET A 456 23.37 3.04 -10.38
CA MET A 456 22.79 4.28 -9.86
C MET A 456 21.39 4.07 -9.28
N ILE A 457 20.54 3.27 -9.91
CA ILE A 457 19.23 2.87 -9.36
C ILE A 457 19.41 2.20 -7.99
N PHE A 458 20.32 1.24 -7.87
CA PHE A 458 20.59 0.52 -6.63
C PHE A 458 21.18 1.45 -5.56
N ALA A 459 22.10 2.35 -5.92
CA ALA A 459 22.68 3.33 -5.02
C ALA A 459 21.65 4.34 -4.50
N VAL A 460 20.77 4.87 -5.37
CA VAL A 460 19.71 5.80 -4.98
C VAL A 460 18.66 5.10 -4.10
N ALA A 461 18.31 3.85 -4.42
CA ALA A 461 17.43 3.06 -3.57
C ALA A 461 18.06 2.78 -2.19
N ALA A 462 19.37 2.51 -2.11
CA ALA A 462 20.09 2.35 -0.84
C ALA A 462 20.15 3.67 -0.03
N ALA A 463 20.39 4.81 -0.69
CA ALA A 463 20.32 6.12 -0.05
C ALA A 463 18.92 6.42 0.49
N THR A 464 17.87 6.02 -0.24
CA THR A 464 16.48 6.16 0.19
C THR A 464 16.17 5.28 1.40
N LEU A 465 16.69 4.04 1.43
CA LEU A 465 16.62 3.17 2.62
C LEU A 465 17.35 3.78 3.82
N LEU A 466 18.50 4.42 3.61
CA LEU A 466 19.23 5.12 4.66
C LEU A 466 18.41 6.28 5.26
N LEU A 467 17.76 7.09 4.42
CA LEU A 467 16.85 8.14 4.90
C LEU A 467 15.65 7.54 5.66
N GLY A 468 15.11 6.42 5.16
CA GLY A 468 14.07 5.65 5.85
C GLY A 468 14.54 5.12 7.22
N LEU A 469 15.79 4.67 7.31
CA LEU A 469 16.42 4.22 8.55
C LEU A 469 16.60 5.38 9.54
N ILE A 470 17.07 6.54 9.09
CA ILE A 470 17.26 7.74 9.92
C ILE A 470 15.91 8.19 10.49
N THR A 471 14.87 8.24 9.66
CA THR A 471 13.53 8.60 10.15
C THR A 471 12.98 7.58 11.13
N LEU A 472 13.25 6.29 10.92
CA LEU A 472 12.89 5.22 11.85
C LEU A 472 13.68 5.30 13.17
N THR A 473 14.97 5.64 13.15
CA THR A 473 15.76 5.78 14.38
C THR A 473 15.27 6.96 15.23
N LEU A 474 14.87 8.06 14.58
CA LEU A 474 14.28 9.24 15.23
C LEU A 474 12.89 9.00 15.82
N MET A 475 12.18 7.95 15.39
CA MET A 475 10.85 7.61 15.92
C MET A 475 10.95 7.25 17.43
N PRO A 476 10.25 7.97 18.33
CA PRO A 476 10.22 7.61 19.74
C PRO A 476 9.63 6.21 19.94
N GLU A 477 10.18 5.43 20.87
CA GLU A 477 9.68 4.09 21.15
C GLU A 477 8.61 4.16 22.25
N LYS A 478 7.43 3.62 21.95
CA LYS A 478 6.32 3.48 22.90
C LYS A 478 6.04 2.00 23.09
N GLU A 479 6.07 1.56 24.35
CA GLU A 479 5.76 0.18 24.71
C GLU A 479 4.37 -0.23 24.20
N LEU A 480 4.24 -1.49 23.80
CA LEU A 480 2.98 -2.01 23.29
C LEU A 480 1.94 -2.06 24.42
N ARG A 481 0.77 -1.44 24.21
CA ARG A 481 -0.34 -1.52 25.17
C ARG A 481 -0.69 -3.00 25.41
N GLY A 482 -0.71 -3.40 26.68
CA GLY A 482 -0.85 -4.80 27.14
C GLY A 482 0.39 -5.37 27.85
N TYR A 483 1.49 -4.62 27.98
CA TYR A 483 2.63 -5.00 28.84
C TYR A 483 2.32 -4.78 30.33
N ALA A 484 1.53 -3.75 30.65
CA ALA A 484 1.22 -3.36 32.03
C ALA A 484 0.27 -4.33 32.78
N ASP A 485 -0.56 -5.12 32.09
CA ASP A 485 -1.45 -6.09 32.76
C ASP A 485 -0.69 -7.29 33.36
N ASN A 486 0.56 -7.51 32.95
CA ASN A 486 1.46 -8.53 33.50
C ASN A 486 2.62 -7.95 34.32
N ALA A 487 2.76 -6.62 34.38
CA ALA A 487 3.71 -5.99 35.27
C ALA A 487 3.03 -5.89 36.64
N ALA A 488 3.39 -6.80 37.55
CA ALA A 488 2.98 -6.70 38.95
C ALA A 488 3.22 -5.27 39.45
N PRO A 489 2.30 -4.67 40.23
CA PRO A 489 2.49 -3.34 40.76
C PRO A 489 3.83 -3.33 41.52
N MET A 490 4.79 -2.54 41.04
CA MET A 490 5.98 -2.27 41.82
C MET A 490 5.50 -1.61 43.11
N LEU A 491 5.61 -2.36 44.21
CA LEU A 491 5.44 -1.81 45.54
C LEU A 491 6.43 -0.66 45.66
N ALA A 492 5.91 0.54 45.89
CA ALA A 492 6.72 1.66 46.32
C ALA A 492 7.38 1.27 47.65
N GLU A 493 8.71 1.24 47.68
CA GLU A 493 9.49 1.30 48.92
C GLU A 493 9.65 2.75 49.39
#